data_AF-A0A7Y6XC73-F1
#
_entry.id   AF-A0A7Y6XC73-F1
#
_cell.length_a   1.000
_cell.length_b   1.000
_cell.length_c   1.000
_cell.angle_alpha   90.00
_cell.angle_beta   90.00
_cell.angle_gamma   90.00
#
_symmetry.space_group_name_H-M   'P 1'
#
loop_
_entity.id
_entity.type
_entity.pdbx_description
1 polymer ?
#
loop_
_entity_poly.entity_id
_entity_poly.type
_entity_poly.pdbx_seq_one_letter_code
_entity_poly.pdbx_strand_id
1 'polypeptide(L)'
;MVRVSRRADGLLVVQGPAAGPFETKEELAQNACELVTAQPGATAGQLGVEYCVLWYYARDARQYFISYLSDVGGNRASGKKYCEVPRARDASHPGGVFLLGPGHGHPHR
;
A
#
# COMPACT_ATOMS: atom_id res chain seq x y z
N MET A 1 -5.63 -8.07 -4.59
CA MET A 1 -5.32 -7.94 -6.04
C MET A 1 -4.35 -6.79 -6.21
N VAL A 2 -3.22 -7.03 -6.88
CA VAL A 2 -2.20 -6.02 -7.18
C VAL A 2 -2.66 -5.18 -8.37
N ARG A 3 -2.61 -3.85 -8.26
CA ARG A 3 -3.03 -2.92 -9.33
C ARG A 3 -2.12 -1.69 -9.34
N VAL A 4 -0.96 -1.85 -9.98
CA VAL A 4 0.09 -0.82 -10.05
C VAL A 4 0.50 -0.58 -11.51
N SER A 5 0.76 0.68 -11.85
CA SER A 5 1.36 1.10 -13.11
C SER A 5 2.53 2.05 -12.86
N ARG A 6 3.46 2.14 -13.81
CA ARG A 6 4.59 3.10 -13.75
C ARG A 6 4.32 4.26 -14.69
N ARG A 7 4.39 5.49 -14.19
CA ARG A 7 4.34 6.71 -15.00
C ARG A 7 5.64 6.92 -15.77
N ALA A 8 5.59 7.81 -16.76
CA ALA A 8 6.75 8.18 -17.58
C ALA A 8 7.90 8.79 -16.75
N ASP A 9 7.59 9.41 -15.61
CA ASP A 9 8.57 9.95 -14.64
C ASP A 9 9.15 8.88 -13.69
N GLY A 10 8.78 7.61 -13.89
CA GLY A 10 9.25 6.47 -13.09
C GLY A 10 8.46 6.23 -11.81
N LEU A 11 7.48 7.07 -11.46
CA LEU A 11 6.69 6.90 -10.24
C LEU A 11 5.70 5.74 -10.36
N LEU A 12 5.63 4.92 -9.32
CA LEU A 12 4.59 3.92 -9.17
C LEU A 12 3.27 4.57 -8.76
N VAL A 13 2.23 4.25 -9.53
CA VAL A 13 0.84 4.66 -9.33
C VAL A 13 0.02 3.45 -8.96
N VAL A 14 -0.66 3.51 -7.83
CA VAL A 14 -1.59 2.47 -7.39
C VAL A 14 -3.03 2.92 -7.55
N GLN A 15 -3.92 1.98 -7.87
CA GLN A 15 -5.35 2.27 -7.87
C GLN A 15 -5.91 2.33 -6.44
N GLY A 16 -7.08 2.92 -6.24
CA GLY A 16 -7.81 2.78 -4.98
C GLY A 16 -9.25 3.31 -5.01
N PRO A 17 -10.03 3.14 -3.92
CA PRO A 17 -9.68 2.44 -2.69
C PRO A 17 -9.75 0.91 -2.84
N ALA A 18 -8.87 0.19 -2.14
CA ALA A 18 -9.04 -1.25 -1.89
C ALA A 18 -9.79 -1.53 -0.59
N ALA A 19 -9.67 -0.62 0.40
CA ALA A 19 -10.38 -0.67 1.66
C ALA A 19 -10.61 0.75 2.22
N GLY A 20 -11.56 0.84 3.15
CA GLY A 20 -12.12 2.08 3.68
C GLY A 20 -13.57 2.28 3.23
N PRO A 21 -14.23 3.36 3.68
CA PRO A 21 -13.68 4.40 4.55
C PRO A 21 -13.41 3.94 5.99
N PHE A 22 -12.44 4.57 6.65
CA PHE A 22 -12.16 4.42 8.07
C PHE A 22 -12.23 5.77 8.77
N GLU A 23 -12.67 5.78 10.03
CA GLU A 23 -12.81 7.00 10.83
C GLU A 23 -11.50 7.35 11.54
N THR A 24 -10.71 6.35 11.90
CA THR A 24 -9.48 6.53 12.68
C THR A 24 -8.23 5.99 11.96
N LYS A 25 -7.05 6.43 12.40
CA LYS A 25 -5.77 5.92 11.88
C LYS A 25 -5.49 4.51 12.39
N GLU A 26 -6.04 4.16 13.55
CA GLU A 26 -5.95 2.87 14.19
C GLU A 26 -6.71 1.81 13.36
N GLU A 27 -7.94 2.10 12.94
CA GLU A 27 -8.71 1.26 12.01
C GLU A 27 -7.98 1.08 10.69
N LEU A 28 -7.44 2.17 10.14
CA LEU A 28 -6.64 2.16 8.93
C LEU A 28 -5.43 1.22 9.06
N ALA A 29 -4.67 1.33 10.15
CA ALA A 29 -3.47 0.53 10.38
C ALA A 29 -3.79 -0.96 10.55
N GLN A 30 -4.84 -1.29 11.31
CA GLN A 30 -5.30 -2.66 11.52
C GLN A 30 -5.71 -3.31 10.20
N ASN A 31 -6.56 -2.64 9.42
CA ASN A 31 -7.03 -3.16 8.13
C ASN A 31 -5.90 -3.25 7.10
N ALA A 32 -4.94 -2.34 7.13
CA ALA A 32 -3.77 -2.44 6.25
C ALA A 32 -2.90 -3.65 6.58
N CYS A 33 -2.72 -3.97 7.86
CA CYS A 33 -2.01 -5.17 8.29
C CYS A 33 -2.71 -6.44 7.80
N GLU A 34 -4.02 -6.54 8.00
CA GLU A 34 -4.82 -7.68 7.54
C GLU A 34 -4.75 -7.85 6.02
N LEU A 35 -4.88 -6.76 5.27
CA LEU A 35 -4.84 -6.79 3.81
C LEU A 35 -3.49 -7.26 3.28
N VAL A 36 -2.38 -6.81 3.87
CA VAL A 36 -1.02 -7.22 3.50
C VAL A 36 -0.75 -8.68 3.87
N THR A 37 -1.06 -9.07 5.11
CA THR A 37 -0.78 -10.43 5.62
C THR A 37 -1.66 -11.51 4.99
N ALA A 38 -2.83 -11.15 4.47
CA ALA A 38 -3.69 -12.06 3.72
C ALA A 38 -3.21 -12.35 2.29
N GLN A 39 -2.16 -11.69 1.79
CA GLN A 39 -1.69 -11.95 0.43
C GLN A 39 -0.88 -13.24 0.32
N PRO A 40 -0.97 -13.93 -0.83
CA PRO A 40 -0.10 -15.07 -1.12
C PRO A 40 1.38 -14.71 -0.96
N GLY A 41 2.12 -15.54 -0.23
CA GLY A 41 3.55 -15.34 -0.03
C GLY A 41 3.91 -14.19 0.92
N ALA A 42 2.95 -13.55 1.60
CA ALA A 42 3.20 -12.56 2.65
C ALA A 42 3.73 -13.24 3.94
N THR A 43 4.87 -13.90 3.83
CA THR A 43 5.54 -14.64 4.90
C THR A 43 6.90 -14.04 5.19
N ALA A 44 7.31 -14.16 6.45
CA ALA A 44 8.68 -13.88 6.87
C ALA A 44 9.66 -14.90 6.26
N GLY A 45 10.91 -14.48 6.00
CA GLY A 45 11.97 -15.34 5.45
C GLY A 45 12.20 -15.19 3.94
N GLN A 46 13.29 -15.73 3.40
CA GLN A 46 13.83 -15.38 2.07
C GLN A 46 12.90 -15.64 0.87
N LEU A 47 11.92 -16.52 0.99
CA LEU A 47 11.03 -16.92 -0.12
C LEU A 47 9.70 -16.15 -0.19
N GLY A 48 9.40 -15.29 0.78
CA GLY A 48 8.15 -14.50 0.77
C GLY A 48 8.23 -13.23 -0.09
N VAL A 49 7.08 -12.63 -0.37
CA VAL A 49 6.90 -11.39 -1.14
C VAL A 49 6.60 -10.23 -0.19
N GLU A 50 7.16 -9.05 -0.47
CA GLU A 50 6.77 -7.81 0.20
C GLU A 50 5.74 -7.05 -0.64
N TYR A 51 4.68 -6.60 0.03
CA TYR A 51 3.64 -5.77 -0.57
C TYR A 51 3.68 -4.37 0.03
N CYS A 52 3.70 -3.36 -0.82
CA CYS A 52 3.61 -1.95 -0.45
C CYS A 52 2.17 -1.43 -0.67
N VAL A 53 1.75 -0.50 0.18
CA VAL A 53 0.43 0.15 0.06
C VAL A 53 0.50 1.64 0.37
N LEU A 54 -0.38 2.44 -0.24
CA LEU A 54 -0.57 3.84 0.11
C LEU A 54 -1.74 4.03 1.07
N TRP A 55 -1.44 4.69 2.17
CA TRP A 55 -2.44 5.21 3.10
C TRP A 55 -2.74 6.66 2.75
N TYR A 56 -4.02 7.00 2.65
CA TYR A 56 -4.40 8.37 2.32
C TYR A 56 -5.67 8.81 3.04
N TYR A 57 -5.75 10.11 3.29
CA TYR A 57 -6.93 10.78 3.81
C TYR A 57 -7.62 11.55 2.69
N ALA A 58 -8.88 11.28 2.44
CA ALA A 58 -9.68 12.04 1.49
C ALA A 58 -10.33 13.23 2.21
N ARG A 59 -10.02 14.45 1.75
CA ARG A 59 -10.44 15.68 2.42
C ARG A 59 -11.95 15.86 2.45
N ASP A 60 -12.59 15.66 1.31
CA ASP A 60 -14.04 15.88 1.16
C ASP A 60 -14.86 14.88 1.98
N ALA A 61 -14.42 13.61 2.01
CA ALA A 61 -15.05 12.56 2.78
C ALA A 61 -14.69 12.60 4.27
N ARG A 62 -13.63 13.35 4.63
CA ARG A 62 -13.03 13.40 5.97
C ARG A 62 -12.66 12.02 6.55
N GLN A 63 -12.25 11.10 5.70
CA GLN A 63 -12.06 9.68 6.02
C GLN A 63 -10.72 9.15 5.50
N TYR A 64 -10.28 8.03 6.08
CA TYR A 64 -9.05 7.34 5.72
C TYR A 64 -9.33 6.15 4.80
N PHE A 65 -8.38 5.86 3.91
CA PHE A 65 -8.50 4.81 2.91
C PHE A 65 -7.15 4.16 2.61
N ILE A 66 -7.23 2.95 2.07
CA ILE A 66 -6.09 2.12 1.67
C ILE A 66 -6.14 1.94 0.15
N SER A 67 -5.02 2.09 -0.56
CA SER A 67 -4.93 1.76 -1.98
C SER A 67 -4.91 0.26 -2.23
N TYR A 68 -5.03 -0.17 -3.49
CA TYR A 68 -4.59 -1.52 -3.85
C TYR A 68 -3.09 -1.70 -3.58
N LEU A 69 -2.68 -2.95 -3.39
CA LEU A 69 -1.29 -3.32 -3.12
C LEU A 69 -0.42 -3.22 -4.38
N SER A 70 0.87 -3.01 -4.15
CA SER A 70 1.96 -3.12 -5.12
C SER A 70 2.94 -4.20 -4.66
N ASP A 71 3.25 -5.16 -5.52
CA ASP A 71 4.29 -6.17 -5.34
C ASP A 71 5.59 -5.83 -6.09
N VAL A 72 5.65 -4.66 -6.73
CA VAL A 72 6.85 -4.19 -7.41
C VAL A 72 7.96 -4.05 -6.38
N GLY A 73 9.02 -4.82 -6.57
CA GLY A 73 10.07 -4.97 -5.60
C GLY A 73 10.97 -6.16 -5.93
N GLY A 74 11.67 -6.66 -4.92
CA GLY A 74 12.50 -7.84 -5.06
C GLY A 74 13.44 -8.05 -3.88
N ASN A 75 14.52 -8.76 -4.14
CA ASN A 75 15.57 -9.04 -3.16
C ASN A 75 16.82 -8.24 -3.49
N ARG A 76 17.40 -7.58 -2.48
CA ARG A 76 18.74 -7.02 -2.59
C ARG A 76 19.78 -8.15 -2.58
N ALA A 77 21.01 -7.85 -2.99
CA ALA A 77 22.12 -8.81 -2.94
C ALA A 77 22.36 -9.40 -1.54
N SER A 78 22.01 -8.67 -0.48
CA SER A 78 22.06 -9.15 0.91
C SER A 78 20.93 -10.12 1.30
N GLY A 79 20.01 -10.44 0.38
CA GLY A 79 18.80 -11.20 0.67
C GLY A 79 17.70 -10.39 1.39
N LYS A 80 17.93 -9.10 1.68
CA LYS A 80 16.90 -8.22 2.23
C LYS A 80 15.87 -7.89 1.15
N LYS A 81 14.61 -8.19 1.44
CA LYS A 81 13.48 -7.83 0.60
C LYS A 81 13.24 -6.32 0.58
N TYR A 82 12.63 -5.86 -0.48
CA TYR A 82 12.11 -4.51 -0.59
C TYR A 82 10.87 -4.51 -1.48
N CYS A 83 9.94 -3.61 -1.18
CA CYS A 83 8.96 -3.13 -2.13
C CYS A 83 9.26 -1.68 -2.52
N GLU A 84 9.08 -1.35 -3.80
CA GLU A 84 9.12 0.02 -4.28
C GLU A 84 7.84 0.73 -3.81
N VAL A 85 8.02 1.73 -2.95
CA VAL A 85 6.91 2.50 -2.38
C VAL A 85 6.19 3.30 -3.48
N PRO A 86 4.89 3.05 -3.71
CA PRO A 86 4.09 3.92 -4.57
C PRO A 86 4.02 5.33 -4.00
N ARG A 87 4.02 6.34 -4.86
CA ARG A 87 3.98 7.75 -4.46
C ARG A 87 2.83 8.52 -5.11
N ALA A 88 2.04 7.83 -5.92
CA ALA A 88 0.90 8.40 -6.60
C ALA A 88 -0.26 7.40 -6.62
N ARG A 89 -1.46 7.92 -6.82
CA ARG A 89 -2.68 7.14 -7.01
C ARG A 89 -3.43 7.59 -8.25
N ASP A 90 -4.31 6.73 -8.77
CA ASP A 90 -5.30 7.15 -9.76
C ASP A 90 -6.37 8.06 -9.14
N ALA A 91 -7.07 8.81 -9.98
CA ALA A 91 -7.86 9.98 -9.58
C ALA A 91 -9.22 9.65 -8.91
N SER A 92 -9.35 8.53 -8.20
CA SER A 92 -10.64 8.10 -7.63
C SER A 92 -11.20 9.01 -6.53
N HIS A 93 -10.44 10.01 -6.06
CA HIS A 93 -10.93 11.07 -5.18
C HIS A 93 -10.53 12.44 -5.75
N PRO A 94 -11.42 13.12 -6.50
CA PRO A 94 -11.09 14.35 -7.21
C PRO A 94 -10.82 15.55 -6.30
N GLY A 95 -11.32 15.55 -5.04
CA GLY A 95 -11.11 16.62 -4.05
C GLY A 95 -9.72 16.72 -3.43
N GLY A 96 -8.79 15.89 -3.90
CA GLY A 96 -7.44 15.81 -3.34
C GLY A 96 -7.38 14.94 -2.10
N VAL A 97 -6.21 14.34 -1.91
CA VAL A 97 -5.92 13.47 -0.77
C VAL A 97 -4.62 13.91 -0.12
N PHE A 98 -4.49 13.65 1.18
CA PHE A 98 -3.20 13.69 1.85
C PHE A 98 -2.64 12.27 1.89
N LEU A 99 -1.48 12.05 1.26
CA LEU A 99 -0.75 10.80 1.41
C LEU A 99 -0.14 10.77 2.80
N LEU A 100 -0.51 9.79 3.60
CA LEU A 100 -0.02 9.62 4.96
C LEU A 100 1.31 8.84 5.02
N GLY A 101 1.80 8.43 3.85
CA GLY A 101 3.03 7.66 3.67
C GLY A 101 2.75 6.22 3.23
N PRO A 102 3.82 5.45 2.95
CA PRO A 102 3.69 4.01 2.75
C PRO A 102 3.28 3.32 4.06
N GLY A 103 2.27 2.46 3.99
CA GLY A 103 2.12 1.40 4.97
C GLY A 103 3.08 0.27 4.62
N HIS A 104 4.04 -0.04 5.48
CA HIS A 104 4.75 -1.32 5.41
C HIS A 104 4.40 -2.10 6.68
N GLY A 105 3.54 -3.10 6.53
CA GLY A 105 3.29 -4.07 7.58
C GLY A 105 4.28 -5.21 7.39
N HIS A 106 5.17 -5.42 8.36
CA HIS A 106 5.85 -6.71 8.44
C HIS A 106 4.88 -7.69 9.12
N PRO A 107 4.75 -8.93 8.62
CA PRO A 107 4.07 -9.95 9.38
C PRO A 107 4.77 -10.07 10.74
N HIS A 108 4.11 -9.63 11.80
CA HIS A 108 4.54 -9.92 13.15
C HIS A 108 4.26 -11.40 13.38
N ARG A 109 5.29 -12.14 13.77
CA ARG A 109 5.13 -13.46 14.37
C ARG A 109 5.31 -13.31 15.87
#